data_AF-A0ABD0MRS0-F1
#
_entry.id   AF-A0ABD0MRS0-F1
#
_cell.length_a   1.000
_cell.length_b   1.000
_cell.length_c   1.000
_cell.angle_alpha   90.00
_cell.angle_beta   90.00
_cell.angle_gamma   90.00
#
_symmetry.space_group_name_H-M   'P 1'
#
loop_
_entity.id
_entity.type
_entity.pdbx_description
1 polymer ?
#
loop_
_entity_poly.entity_id
_entity_poly.type
_entity_poly.pdbx_seq_one_letter_code
_entity_poly.pdbx_strand_id
1 'polypeptide(L)'
;MEAVRSLCRQCGIDPKGSRMDLIGRLQQEMKNRASYDKVFLQIWGASGRWAVVTCPCAVVYAVKFNIRAESPRDFTDLLFSMKHFPNVTLYDFARGLATHTNIRRRETFHPHGGRLLEPSQENVELAKSGQIKVNLAWLLTKKSVPDENGHPLTESSEHYVLYDHFHEANSKDTRDILRKVELVPELCGWLNSQCAEQLFSGMRKNNHFLNMMTPSSHIFLMQNTLHHYNSHRNSKTIENMKKRLGMGVEIVLNSYGQTML
;
A
#
# COMPACT_ATOMS: atom_id res chain seq x y z
N MET A 1 28.58 -11.28 20.20
CA MET A 1 29.00 -10.34 21.27
C MET A 1 29.85 -9.21 20.72
N GLU A 2 30.81 -9.50 19.84
CA GLU A 2 31.75 -8.52 19.28
C GLU A 2 31.07 -7.43 18.42
N ALA A 3 30.07 -7.81 17.61
CA ALA A 3 29.26 -6.85 16.84
C ALA A 3 28.54 -5.82 17.74
N VAL A 4 28.01 -6.24 18.89
CA VAL A 4 27.31 -5.35 19.84
C VAL A 4 28.31 -4.39 20.50
N ARG A 5 29.50 -4.88 20.86
CA ARG A 5 30.57 -4.04 21.41
C ARG A 5 31.11 -3.04 20.39
N SER A 6 31.26 -3.44 19.14
CA SER A 6 31.65 -2.56 18.04
C SER A 6 30.61 -1.44 17.85
N LEU A 7 29.33 -1.78 17.88
CA LEU A 7 28.24 -0.81 17.78
C LEU A 7 28.25 0.18 18.95
N CYS A 8 28.43 -0.30 20.19
CA CYS A 8 28.56 0.58 21.35
C CYS A 8 29.70 1.60 21.16
N ARG A 9 30.89 1.15 20.73
CA ARG A 9 32.03 2.06 20.46
C ARG A 9 31.71 3.11 19.40
N GLN A 10 31.07 2.71 18.31
CA GLN A 10 30.69 3.62 17.22
C GLN A 10 29.64 4.65 17.65
N CYS A 11 28.79 4.29 18.61
CA CYS A 11 27.77 5.17 19.18
C CYS A 11 28.29 6.01 20.36
N GLY A 12 29.56 5.89 20.74
CA GLY A 12 30.13 6.58 21.91
C GLY A 12 29.63 6.03 23.26
N ILE A 13 29.11 4.80 23.27
CA ILE A 13 28.55 4.12 24.44
C ILE A 13 29.59 3.13 24.99
N ASP A 14 29.68 3.01 26.33
CA ASP A 14 30.61 2.09 26.99
C ASP A 14 30.38 0.62 26.55
N PRO A 15 31.37 -0.03 25.89
CA PRO A 15 31.25 -1.38 25.36
C PRO A 15 31.53 -2.48 26.40
N LYS A 16 31.70 -2.15 27.69
CA LYS A 16 31.93 -3.13 28.77
C LYS A 16 30.62 -3.66 29.34
N GLY A 17 30.63 -4.95 29.75
CA GLY A 17 29.51 -5.59 30.42
C GLY A 17 28.95 -6.81 29.69
N SER A 18 27.86 -7.34 30.23
CA SER A 18 27.11 -8.45 29.63
C SER A 18 26.37 -7.99 28.38
N ARG A 19 25.91 -8.94 27.55
CA ARG A 19 25.12 -8.62 26.35
C ARG A 19 23.88 -7.78 26.68
N MET A 20 23.23 -8.06 27.82
CA MET A 20 22.01 -7.37 28.23
C MET A 20 22.28 -5.94 28.68
N ASP A 21 23.41 -5.70 29.36
CA ASP A 21 23.81 -4.34 29.75
C ASP A 21 24.07 -3.46 28.52
N LEU A 22 24.75 -4.02 27.51
CA LEU A 22 25.02 -3.33 26.26
C LEU A 22 23.74 -3.02 25.48
N ILE A 23 22.81 -3.98 25.41
CA ILE A 23 21.50 -3.78 24.77
C ILE A 23 20.68 -2.72 25.53
N GLY A 24 20.67 -2.77 26.86
CA GLY A 24 19.95 -1.80 27.69
C GLY A 24 20.45 -0.36 27.49
N ARG A 25 21.77 -0.16 27.41
CA ARG A 25 22.36 1.16 27.12
C ARG A 25 22.05 1.65 25.71
N LEU A 26 22.14 0.77 24.71
CA LEU A 26 21.74 1.10 23.33
C LEU A 26 20.26 1.51 23.27
N GLN A 27 19.37 0.79 23.97
CA GLN A 27 17.94 1.13 24.04
C GLN A 27 17.66 2.47 24.73
N GLN A 28 18.47 2.86 25.72
CA GLN A 28 18.35 4.17 26.37
C GLN A 28 18.72 5.31 25.41
N GLU A 29 19.80 5.15 24.62
CA GLU A 29 20.18 6.13 23.60
C GLU A 29 19.18 6.21 22.43
N MET A 30 18.50 5.10 22.11
CA MET A 30 17.43 5.07 21.11
C MET A 30 16.20 5.93 21.47
N LYS A 31 16.07 6.42 22.71
CA LYS A 31 15.00 7.37 23.10
C LYS A 31 15.23 8.77 22.53
N ASN A 32 16.45 9.11 22.12
CA ASN A 32 16.76 10.37 21.46
C ASN A 32 16.73 10.21 19.94
N ARG A 33 15.88 10.99 19.25
CA ARG A 33 15.65 10.91 17.80
C ARG A 33 16.92 11.10 16.96
N ALA A 34 17.86 11.92 17.42
CA ALA A 34 19.13 12.16 16.72
C ALA A 34 20.09 10.96 16.83
N SER A 35 20.15 10.32 18.01
CA SER A 35 20.93 9.10 18.24
C SER A 35 20.30 7.89 17.54
N TYR A 36 18.96 7.83 17.50
CA TYR A 36 18.20 6.83 16.74
C TYR A 36 18.58 6.84 15.27
N ASP A 37 18.58 7.99 14.60
CA ASP A 37 18.94 8.07 13.17
C ASP A 37 20.39 7.59 12.92
N LYS A 38 21.33 7.87 13.84
CA LYS A 38 22.75 7.49 13.71
C LYS A 38 22.99 5.99 13.98
N VAL A 39 22.36 5.44 15.02
CA VAL A 39 22.37 4.01 15.35
C VAL A 39 21.68 3.20 14.25
N PHE A 40 20.55 3.71 13.74
CA PHE A 40 19.80 3.07 12.68
C PHE A 40 20.59 3.06 11.36
N LEU A 41 21.20 4.17 10.96
CA LEU A 41 22.12 4.26 9.81
C LEU A 41 23.36 3.35 9.92
N GLN A 42 23.77 2.95 11.13
CA GLN A 42 24.86 2.00 11.34
C GLN A 42 24.40 0.54 11.44
N ILE A 43 23.16 0.29 11.89
CA ILE A 43 22.52 -1.04 11.89
C ILE A 43 22.04 -1.45 10.49
N TRP A 44 22.13 -0.55 9.50
CA TRP A 44 21.57 -0.60 8.14
C TRP A 44 22.09 -1.70 7.20
N GLY A 45 21.99 -2.96 7.65
CA GLY A 45 21.56 -4.09 6.84
C GLY A 45 20.04 -4.33 6.87
N ALA A 46 19.26 -3.50 7.59
CA ALA A 46 17.79 -3.61 7.63
C ALA A 46 17.14 -2.39 6.95
N SER A 47 16.85 -2.50 5.65
CA SER A 47 15.96 -1.57 4.93
C SER A 47 14.66 -1.36 5.70
N GLY A 48 14.10 -0.14 5.69
CA GLY A 48 12.89 0.30 6.41
C GLY A 48 11.57 -0.35 5.96
N ARG A 49 11.59 -1.61 5.57
CA ARG A 49 10.53 -2.28 4.80
C ARG A 49 10.34 -1.60 3.43
N TRP A 50 9.29 -2.00 2.75
CA TRP A 50 8.98 -1.57 1.39
C TRP A 50 7.47 -1.37 1.30
N ALA A 51 7.04 -0.42 0.48
CA ALA A 51 5.64 -0.18 0.15
C ALA A 51 5.39 -0.63 -1.28
N VAL A 52 4.22 -1.21 -1.54
CA VAL A 52 3.80 -1.59 -2.89
C VAL A 52 2.40 -1.12 -3.19
N VAL A 53 2.15 -0.90 -4.48
CA VAL A 53 0.80 -0.79 -5.01
C VAL A 53 0.57 -1.91 -6.00
N THR A 54 -0.53 -2.64 -5.79
CA THR A 54 -0.97 -3.75 -6.65
C THR A 54 -2.29 -3.44 -7.32
N CYS A 55 -2.50 -3.96 -8.52
CA CYS A 55 -3.83 -3.91 -9.16
C CYS A 55 -4.73 -5.02 -8.59
N PRO A 56 -6.03 -5.06 -8.92
CA PRO A 56 -6.93 -6.14 -8.49
C PRO A 56 -6.46 -7.55 -8.88
N CYS A 57 -5.69 -7.69 -9.96
CA CYS A 57 -5.06 -8.97 -10.36
C CYS A 57 -3.81 -9.34 -9.53
N ALA A 58 -3.47 -8.53 -8.52
CA ALA A 58 -2.27 -8.60 -7.69
C ALA A 58 -0.95 -8.27 -8.39
N VAL A 59 -0.98 -7.71 -9.61
CA VAL A 59 0.26 -7.28 -10.29
C VAL A 59 0.81 -6.06 -9.59
N VAL A 60 2.08 -6.07 -9.22
CA VAL A 60 2.78 -4.96 -8.57
C VAL A 60 3.21 -3.97 -9.64
N TYR A 61 2.65 -2.76 -9.63
CA TYR A 61 2.99 -1.72 -10.62
C TYR A 61 3.72 -0.52 -10.02
N ALA A 62 3.81 -0.45 -8.68
CA ALA A 62 4.65 0.53 -8.00
C ALA A 62 5.28 -0.07 -6.75
N VAL A 63 6.54 0.29 -6.49
CA VAL A 63 7.29 -0.13 -5.30
C VAL A 63 8.14 1.03 -4.78
N LYS A 64 8.18 1.19 -3.46
CA LYS A 64 9.08 2.11 -2.76
C LYS A 64 9.89 1.35 -1.73
N PHE A 65 11.20 1.48 -1.80
CA PHE A 65 12.12 0.97 -0.79
C PHE A 65 12.29 2.04 0.28
N ASN A 66 11.86 1.75 1.50
CA ASN A 66 11.81 2.77 2.54
C ASN A 66 13.12 2.77 3.33
N ILE A 67 13.58 3.97 3.66
CA ILE A 67 14.73 4.13 4.55
C ILE A 67 14.28 3.95 6.01
N ARG A 68 13.10 4.45 6.35
CA ARG A 68 12.48 4.33 7.68
C ARG A 68 11.30 3.38 7.62
N ALA A 69 10.75 3.02 8.77
CA ALA A 69 9.48 2.29 8.82
C ALA A 69 8.43 2.95 7.92
N GLU A 70 7.73 2.12 7.14
CA GLU A 70 6.68 2.53 6.23
C GLU A 70 5.58 3.34 6.96
N SER A 71 5.10 4.37 6.28
CA SER A 71 4.09 5.29 6.80
C SER A 71 3.16 5.78 5.68
N PRO A 72 2.02 6.43 6.02
CA PRO A 72 1.14 7.01 5.01
C PRO A 72 1.83 8.03 4.09
N ARG A 73 2.92 8.67 4.56
CA ARG A 73 3.75 9.55 3.73
C ARG A 73 4.35 8.81 2.55
N ASP A 74 4.80 7.58 2.77
CA ASP A 74 5.47 6.78 1.75
C ASP A 74 4.52 6.36 0.64
N PHE A 75 3.30 5.99 1.01
CA PHE A 75 2.21 5.75 0.07
C PHE A 75 1.75 7.03 -0.63
N THR A 76 1.71 8.16 0.05
CA THR A 76 1.42 9.46 -0.58
C THR A 76 2.44 9.78 -1.69
N ASP A 77 3.74 9.54 -1.45
CA ASP A 77 4.78 9.71 -2.47
C ASP A 77 4.57 8.79 -3.68
N LEU A 78 4.18 7.53 -3.43
CA LEU A 78 3.87 6.58 -4.50
C LEU A 78 2.65 7.01 -5.33
N LEU A 79 1.59 7.52 -4.70
CA LEU A 79 0.41 7.97 -5.42
C LEU A 79 0.71 9.22 -6.26
N PHE A 80 1.51 10.16 -5.76
CA PHE A 80 1.91 11.34 -6.52
C PHE A 80 2.96 11.08 -7.61
N SER A 81 3.66 9.95 -7.57
CA SER A 81 4.55 9.57 -8.68
C SER A 81 3.80 8.99 -9.88
N MET A 82 2.51 8.65 -9.72
CA MET A 82 1.67 8.18 -10.81
C MET A 82 1.30 9.35 -11.73
N LYS A 83 1.34 9.10 -13.05
CA LYS A 83 0.89 10.07 -14.05
C LYS A 83 -0.57 10.50 -13.84
N HIS A 84 -1.41 9.55 -13.44
CA HIS A 84 -2.80 9.77 -13.11
C HIS A 84 -3.05 9.24 -11.69
N PHE A 85 -3.62 10.08 -10.82
CA PHE A 85 -3.94 9.70 -9.45
C PHE A 85 -5.14 8.73 -9.47
N PRO A 86 -5.12 7.61 -8.72
CA PRO A 86 -6.18 6.60 -8.80
C PRO A 86 -7.50 7.12 -8.22
N ASN A 87 -8.63 6.78 -8.85
CA ASN A 87 -9.96 7.14 -8.33
C ASN A 87 -10.31 6.43 -7.02
N VAL A 88 -9.84 5.20 -6.80
CA VAL A 88 -10.07 4.45 -5.56
C VAL A 88 -8.76 3.83 -5.09
N THR A 89 -8.38 4.12 -3.85
CA THR A 89 -7.20 3.56 -3.19
C THR A 89 -7.62 2.76 -1.96
N LEU A 90 -7.13 1.53 -1.80
CA LEU A 90 -7.28 0.76 -0.56
C LEU A 90 -6.01 0.86 0.26
N TYR A 91 -6.13 1.08 1.56
CA TYR A 91 -4.97 1.18 2.45
C TYR A 91 -5.32 0.87 3.90
N ASP A 92 -4.39 0.21 4.61
CA ASP A 92 -4.54 -0.23 6.01
C ASP A 92 -4.86 0.93 6.95
N PHE A 93 -4.30 2.12 6.68
CA PHE A 93 -4.57 3.34 7.43
C PHE A 93 -5.12 4.46 6.54
N ALA A 94 -6.24 4.17 5.88
CA ALA A 94 -6.93 5.06 4.93
C ALA A 94 -7.08 6.51 5.41
N ARG A 95 -7.49 6.72 6.66
CA ARG A 95 -7.61 8.06 7.26
C ARG A 95 -6.28 8.82 7.32
N GLY A 96 -5.21 8.12 7.69
CA GLY A 96 -3.86 8.70 7.72
C GLY A 96 -3.39 9.09 6.33
N LEU A 97 -3.61 8.22 5.34
CA LEU A 97 -3.28 8.49 3.94
C LEU A 97 -4.06 9.69 3.39
N ALA A 98 -5.36 9.75 3.65
CA ALA A 98 -6.20 10.90 3.26
C ALA A 98 -5.64 12.22 3.80
N THR A 99 -5.33 12.23 5.10
CA THR A 99 -4.83 13.42 5.81
C THR A 99 -3.48 13.86 5.26
N HIS A 100 -2.53 12.95 5.13
CA HIS A 100 -1.19 13.25 4.61
C HIS A 100 -1.21 13.71 3.15
N THR A 101 -2.08 13.13 2.32
CA THR A 101 -2.24 13.52 0.92
C THR A 101 -2.83 14.93 0.79
N ASN A 102 -3.93 15.20 1.50
CA ASN A 102 -4.61 16.50 1.45
C ASN A 102 -3.77 17.66 2.02
N ILE A 103 -2.87 17.40 2.98
CA ILE A 103 -1.92 18.40 3.48
C ILE A 103 -0.94 18.84 2.36
N ARG A 104 -0.51 17.91 1.52
CA ARG A 104 0.51 18.15 0.48
C ARG A 104 -0.08 18.72 -0.81
N ARG A 105 -1.23 18.20 -1.22
CA ARG A 105 -2.01 18.72 -2.35
C ARG A 105 -3.46 18.83 -1.88
N ARG A 106 -3.89 20.07 -1.64
CA ARG A 106 -5.23 20.37 -1.11
C ARG A 106 -6.29 19.71 -1.99
N GLU A 107 -7.34 19.23 -1.33
CA GLU A 107 -8.54 18.69 -1.99
C GLU A 107 -8.29 17.47 -2.91
N THR A 108 -7.16 16.76 -2.76
CA THR A 108 -6.91 15.53 -3.53
C THR A 108 -7.98 14.47 -3.25
N PHE A 109 -8.30 14.24 -1.98
CA PHE A 109 -9.39 13.38 -1.54
C PHE A 109 -10.61 14.22 -1.12
N HIS A 110 -11.21 14.93 -2.07
CA HIS A 110 -12.41 15.76 -1.92
C HIS A 110 -13.68 14.96 -2.32
N PRO A 111 -14.89 15.24 -1.77
CA PRO A 111 -15.22 16.23 -0.73
C PRO A 111 -14.93 15.77 0.71
N HIS A 112 -15.18 14.52 1.05
CA HIS A 112 -15.28 14.11 2.45
C HIS A 112 -13.98 13.54 3.04
N GLY A 113 -12.82 14.02 2.57
CA GLY A 113 -11.53 13.41 2.90
C GLY A 113 -11.38 12.02 2.28
N GLY A 114 -12.01 11.78 1.13
CA GLY A 114 -12.00 10.50 0.41
C GLY A 114 -12.88 9.41 1.05
N ARG A 115 -13.82 9.78 1.94
CA ARG A 115 -14.93 8.91 2.36
C ARG A 115 -15.98 8.86 1.25
N LEU A 116 -16.77 7.80 1.23
CA LEU A 116 -17.81 7.60 0.22
C LEU A 116 -19.01 8.54 0.40
N LEU A 117 -19.26 9.00 1.63
CA LEU A 117 -20.37 9.87 1.99
C LEU A 117 -19.91 10.94 2.99
N GLU A 118 -20.74 11.97 3.14
CA GLU A 118 -20.56 12.98 4.18
C GLU A 118 -20.53 12.32 5.56
N PRO A 119 -19.60 12.69 6.45
CA PRO A 119 -19.50 12.13 7.80
C PRO A 119 -20.59 12.66 8.76
N SER A 120 -21.86 12.64 8.33
CA SER A 120 -23.02 12.95 9.15
C SER A 120 -23.39 11.78 10.07
N GLN A 121 -24.11 12.07 11.15
CA GLN A 121 -24.59 11.04 12.08
C GLN A 121 -25.53 10.05 11.38
N GLU A 122 -26.43 10.56 10.54
CA GLU A 122 -27.37 9.75 9.74
C GLU A 122 -26.64 8.77 8.82
N ASN A 123 -25.66 9.24 8.02
CA ASN A 123 -24.90 8.37 7.13
C ASN A 123 -24.12 7.29 7.89
N VAL A 124 -23.57 7.63 9.06
CA VAL A 124 -22.87 6.67 9.91
C VAL A 124 -23.83 5.60 10.45
N GLU A 125 -25.04 5.97 10.84
CA GLU A 125 -26.06 5.04 11.33
C GLU A 125 -26.57 4.12 10.21
N LEU A 126 -26.89 4.68 9.05
CA LEU A 126 -27.31 3.91 7.87
C LEU A 126 -26.21 2.95 7.37
N ALA A 127 -24.95 3.36 7.45
CA ALA A 127 -23.81 2.49 7.14
C ALA A 127 -23.65 1.37 8.17
N LYS A 128 -23.86 1.65 9.47
CA LYS A 128 -23.81 0.63 10.53
C LYS A 128 -24.93 -0.40 10.41
N SER A 129 -26.12 0.03 10.01
CA SER A 129 -27.26 -0.87 9.80
C SER A 129 -27.20 -1.61 8.46
N GLY A 130 -26.20 -1.31 7.61
CA GLY A 130 -26.07 -1.91 6.27
C GLY A 130 -27.13 -1.44 5.27
N GLN A 131 -27.84 -0.35 5.57
CA GLN A 131 -28.97 0.16 4.80
C GLN A 131 -28.58 1.16 3.69
N ILE A 132 -27.29 1.49 3.58
CA ILE A 132 -26.79 2.39 2.55
C ILE A 132 -25.74 1.73 1.68
N LYS A 133 -25.78 2.05 0.39
CA LYS A 133 -24.78 1.71 -0.62
C LYS A 133 -24.48 2.95 -1.45
N VAL A 134 -23.26 3.03 -1.96
CA VAL A 134 -22.79 4.11 -2.83
C VAL A 134 -22.43 3.49 -4.17
N ASN A 135 -23.23 3.79 -5.18
CA ASN A 135 -23.00 3.29 -6.53
C ASN A 135 -21.98 4.18 -7.23
N LEU A 136 -20.83 3.60 -7.56
CA LEU A 136 -19.78 4.22 -8.36
C LEU A 136 -19.79 3.60 -9.77
N ALA A 137 -20.89 3.77 -10.51
CA ALA A 137 -21.12 3.13 -11.81
C ALA A 137 -19.99 3.38 -12.83
N TRP A 138 -19.28 4.51 -12.70
CA TRP A 138 -18.15 4.88 -13.55
C TRP A 138 -16.91 3.99 -13.37
N LEU A 139 -16.88 3.11 -12.35
CA LEU A 139 -15.88 2.05 -12.22
C LEU A 139 -16.10 0.92 -13.22
N LEU A 140 -17.34 0.67 -13.63
CA LEU A 140 -17.68 -0.37 -14.60
C LEU A 140 -17.72 0.19 -16.02
N THR A 141 -18.37 1.35 -16.19
CA THR A 141 -18.55 1.99 -17.48
C THR A 141 -18.13 3.45 -17.37
N LYS A 142 -17.08 3.81 -18.09
CA LYS A 142 -16.56 5.18 -18.24
C LYS A 142 -17.68 6.23 -18.36
N LYS A 143 -17.59 7.38 -17.66
CA LYS A 143 -18.66 8.40 -17.69
C LYS A 143 -18.91 8.87 -19.13
N SER A 144 -20.19 9.06 -19.47
CA SER A 144 -20.59 9.59 -20.78
C SER A 144 -20.23 11.06 -20.94
N VAL A 145 -20.31 11.83 -19.86
CA VAL A 145 -19.84 13.21 -19.77
C VAL A 145 -18.61 13.21 -18.85
N PRO A 146 -17.42 13.46 -19.40
CA PRO A 146 -16.19 13.50 -18.60
C PRO A 146 -16.16 14.64 -17.60
N ASP A 147 -15.60 14.37 -16.42
CA ASP A 147 -15.26 15.41 -15.46
C ASP A 147 -14.01 16.17 -15.88
N GLU A 148 -13.91 17.43 -15.47
CA GLU A 148 -12.68 18.19 -15.64
C GLU A 148 -11.54 17.51 -14.87
N ASN A 149 -10.41 17.27 -15.54
CA ASN A 149 -9.27 16.52 -14.99
C ASN A 149 -9.62 15.07 -14.55
N GLY A 150 -10.64 14.47 -15.16
CA GLY A 150 -11.02 13.09 -14.92
C GLY A 150 -9.90 12.08 -15.23
N HIS A 151 -9.90 10.96 -14.51
CA HIS A 151 -8.97 9.87 -14.78
C HIS A 151 -9.29 9.20 -16.13
N PRO A 152 -8.30 8.91 -17.00
CA PRO A 152 -8.55 8.51 -18.40
C PRO A 152 -9.36 7.21 -18.58
N LEU A 153 -9.38 6.34 -17.56
CA LEU A 153 -10.15 5.09 -17.58
C LEU A 153 -11.62 5.25 -17.16
N THR A 154 -11.92 6.21 -16.29
CA THR A 154 -13.25 6.35 -15.67
C THR A 154 -13.95 7.64 -16.09
N GLU A 155 -13.18 8.64 -16.52
CA GLU A 155 -13.55 10.05 -16.67
C GLU A 155 -14.11 10.70 -15.40
N SER A 156 -13.88 10.08 -14.26
CA SER A 156 -14.24 10.64 -12.96
C SER A 156 -13.07 11.42 -12.40
N SER A 157 -13.32 12.61 -11.86
CA SER A 157 -12.35 13.37 -11.05
C SER A 157 -12.45 13.03 -9.56
N GLU A 158 -13.33 12.10 -9.18
CA GLU A 158 -13.53 11.71 -7.79
C GLU A 158 -12.41 10.77 -7.32
N HIS A 159 -11.95 11.00 -6.09
CA HIS A 159 -10.91 10.19 -5.46
C HIS A 159 -11.30 9.75 -4.05
N TYR A 160 -11.31 8.45 -3.84
CA TYR A 160 -11.66 7.79 -2.59
C TYR A 160 -10.46 7.04 -2.02
N VAL A 161 -10.39 7.01 -0.68
CA VAL A 161 -9.44 6.17 0.05
C VAL A 161 -10.18 5.37 1.10
N LEU A 162 -10.24 4.08 0.85
CA LEU A 162 -11.02 3.10 1.60
C LEU A 162 -10.07 2.22 2.44
N TYR A 163 -10.61 1.63 3.50
CA TYR A 163 -9.84 0.68 4.29
C TYR A 163 -9.68 -0.62 3.53
N ASP A 164 -8.51 -1.24 3.69
CA ASP A 164 -8.38 -2.65 3.35
C ASP A 164 -9.23 -3.50 4.29
N HIS A 165 -9.87 -4.55 3.75
CA HIS A 165 -10.88 -5.35 4.46
C HIS A 165 -10.34 -5.95 5.78
N PHE A 166 -9.07 -6.34 5.83
CA PHE A 166 -8.45 -6.91 7.03
C PHE A 166 -8.14 -5.86 8.12
N HIS A 167 -8.17 -4.58 7.76
CA HIS A 167 -7.80 -3.48 8.64
C HIS A 167 -8.96 -2.55 9.02
N GLU A 168 -10.17 -2.80 8.51
CA GLU A 168 -11.37 -2.00 8.81
C GLU A 168 -11.69 -1.93 10.32
N ALA A 169 -11.47 -3.03 11.05
CA ALA A 169 -11.77 -3.11 12.48
C ALA A 169 -10.77 -2.35 13.38
N ASN A 170 -9.66 -1.87 12.82
CA ASN A 170 -8.62 -1.21 13.59
C ASN A 170 -8.90 0.28 13.82
N SER A 171 -9.92 0.86 13.16
CA SER A 171 -10.25 2.27 13.37
C SER A 171 -11.04 2.49 14.67
N LYS A 172 -10.67 3.56 15.38
CA LYS A 172 -11.38 4.06 16.57
C LYS A 172 -12.40 5.16 16.23
N ASP A 173 -12.42 5.64 14.99
CA ASP A 173 -13.31 6.71 14.56
C ASP A 173 -14.55 6.11 13.89
N THR A 174 -15.72 6.38 14.45
CA THR A 174 -16.99 5.83 13.96
C THR A 174 -17.29 6.24 12.52
N ARG A 175 -16.75 7.37 12.06
CA ARG A 175 -16.94 7.89 10.69
C ARG A 175 -16.18 7.08 9.64
N ASP A 176 -15.20 6.28 10.06
CA ASP A 176 -14.42 5.43 9.14
C ASP A 176 -15.23 4.24 8.61
N ILE A 177 -16.44 4.01 9.14
CA ILE A 177 -17.39 3.09 8.52
C ILE A 177 -17.74 3.51 7.08
N LEU A 178 -17.69 4.82 6.77
CA LEU A 178 -17.92 5.39 5.44
C LEU A 178 -16.74 5.19 4.48
N ARG A 179 -15.72 4.44 4.89
CA ARG A 179 -14.56 4.02 4.09
C ARG A 179 -14.54 2.51 3.86
N LYS A 180 -15.60 1.78 4.23
CA LYS A 180 -15.69 0.34 3.99
C LYS A 180 -15.92 0.06 2.51
N VAL A 181 -15.19 -0.92 1.99
CA VAL A 181 -15.33 -1.37 0.60
C VAL A 181 -16.73 -1.92 0.34
N GLU A 182 -17.34 -2.57 1.35
CA GLU A 182 -18.69 -3.16 1.28
C GLU A 182 -19.79 -2.17 0.92
N LEU A 183 -19.56 -0.86 1.09
CA LEU A 183 -20.51 0.17 0.72
C LEU A 183 -20.59 0.38 -0.79
N VAL A 184 -19.61 -0.08 -1.58
CA VAL A 184 -19.56 0.11 -3.04
C VAL A 184 -19.83 -1.22 -3.76
N PRO A 185 -21.03 -1.42 -4.33
CA PRO A 185 -21.38 -2.67 -5.00
C PRO A 185 -20.44 -3.01 -6.16
N GLU A 186 -19.96 -2.01 -6.92
CA GLU A 186 -19.09 -2.20 -8.08
C GLU A 186 -17.69 -2.73 -7.73
N LEU A 187 -17.27 -2.59 -6.47
CA LEU A 187 -15.99 -3.14 -5.98
C LEU A 187 -16.14 -4.58 -5.45
N CYS A 188 -17.37 -5.03 -5.21
CA CYS A 188 -17.65 -6.35 -4.67
C CYS A 188 -17.20 -7.45 -5.65
N GLY A 189 -16.42 -8.43 -5.15
CA GLY A 189 -15.89 -9.52 -5.97
C GLY A 189 -14.77 -9.13 -6.93
N TRP A 190 -14.53 -7.83 -7.16
CA TRP A 190 -13.43 -7.36 -7.99
C TRP A 190 -12.11 -7.29 -7.21
N LEU A 191 -12.18 -6.98 -5.92
CA LEU A 191 -11.02 -6.84 -5.05
C LEU A 191 -10.67 -8.15 -4.35
N ASN A 192 -9.37 -8.45 -4.30
CA ASN A 192 -8.81 -9.51 -3.48
C ASN A 192 -7.75 -8.90 -2.55
N SER A 193 -8.21 -8.43 -1.38
CA SER A 193 -7.36 -7.84 -0.34
C SER A 193 -6.24 -8.79 0.13
N GLN A 194 -6.48 -10.10 0.09
CA GLN A 194 -5.53 -11.10 0.56
C GLN A 194 -4.27 -11.21 -0.32
N CYS A 195 -4.33 -10.73 -1.56
CA CYS A 195 -3.22 -10.85 -2.49
C CYS A 195 -1.97 -10.08 -2.05
N ALA A 196 -2.13 -8.90 -1.45
CA ALA A 196 -1.01 -8.14 -0.90
C ALA A 196 -0.38 -8.89 0.28
N GLU A 197 -1.19 -9.44 1.19
CA GLU A 197 -0.70 -10.26 2.31
C GLU A 197 0.06 -11.51 1.84
N GLN A 198 -0.44 -12.19 0.81
CA GLN A 198 0.20 -13.36 0.22
C GLN A 198 1.54 -13.00 -0.41
N LEU A 199 1.63 -11.87 -1.12
CA LEU A 199 2.87 -11.34 -1.66
C LEU A 199 3.88 -11.08 -0.52
N PHE A 200 3.48 -10.34 0.51
CA PHE A 200 4.36 -10.07 1.65
C PHE A 200 4.79 -11.35 2.35
N SER A 201 3.87 -12.31 2.54
CA SER A 201 4.17 -13.61 3.15
C SER A 201 5.18 -14.42 2.34
N GLY A 202 5.04 -14.44 1.01
CA GLY A 202 6.01 -15.06 0.12
C GLY A 202 7.40 -14.40 0.23
N MET A 203 7.45 -13.07 0.22
CA MET A 203 8.69 -12.31 0.31
C MET A 203 9.38 -12.44 1.67
N ARG A 204 8.62 -12.58 2.77
CA ARG A 204 9.17 -12.76 4.13
C ARG A 204 10.11 -13.95 4.23
N LYS A 205 9.91 -15.01 3.43
CA LYS A 205 10.80 -16.18 3.37
C LYS A 205 12.22 -15.82 2.94
N ASN A 206 12.37 -14.74 2.17
CA ASN A 206 13.64 -14.28 1.62
C ASN A 206 14.32 -13.24 2.52
N ASN A 207 13.66 -12.78 3.59
CA ASN A 207 14.16 -11.66 4.43
C ASN A 207 15.56 -11.92 4.98
N HIS A 208 15.86 -13.14 5.41
CA HIS A 208 17.19 -13.45 5.97
C HIS A 208 18.29 -13.14 4.96
N PHE A 209 18.13 -13.58 3.71
CA PHE A 209 19.10 -13.36 2.65
C PHE A 209 19.13 -11.89 2.20
N LEU A 210 17.96 -11.28 1.99
CA LEU A 210 17.84 -9.89 1.53
C LEU A 210 18.44 -8.89 2.52
N ASN A 211 18.35 -9.16 3.83
CA ASN A 211 18.91 -8.29 4.87
C ASN A 211 20.44 -8.42 5.01
N MET A 212 21.06 -9.43 4.41
CA MET A 212 22.52 -9.62 4.43
C MET A 212 23.21 -9.01 3.20
N MET A 213 22.44 -8.43 2.29
CA MET A 213 22.94 -7.83 1.05
C MET A 213 23.35 -6.37 1.21
N THR A 214 24.17 -5.89 0.26
CA THR A 214 24.31 -4.44 0.06
C THR A 214 22.97 -3.85 -0.39
N PRO A 215 22.69 -2.57 -0.11
CA PRO A 215 21.44 -1.93 -0.53
C PRO A 215 21.18 -2.03 -2.05
N SER A 216 22.23 -1.88 -2.87
CA SER A 216 22.12 -1.99 -4.32
C SER A 216 21.70 -3.39 -4.78
N SER A 217 22.34 -4.44 -4.22
CA SER A 217 22.02 -5.83 -4.51
C SER A 217 20.62 -6.21 -4.01
N HIS A 218 20.22 -5.70 -2.84
CA HIS A 218 18.88 -5.89 -2.30
C HIS A 218 17.82 -5.35 -3.27
N ILE A 219 17.95 -4.08 -3.68
CA ILE A 219 16.99 -3.42 -4.58
C ILE A 219 16.91 -4.19 -5.90
N PHE A 220 18.06 -4.50 -6.50
CA PHE A 220 18.12 -5.25 -7.76
C PHE A 220 17.42 -6.60 -7.67
N LEU A 221 17.76 -7.42 -6.68
CA LEU A 221 17.17 -8.75 -6.53
C LEU A 221 15.67 -8.68 -6.23
N MET A 222 15.26 -7.71 -5.41
CA MET A 222 13.86 -7.53 -5.07
C MET A 222 13.04 -7.13 -6.29
N GLN A 223 13.54 -6.20 -7.10
CA GLN A 223 12.93 -5.84 -8.38
C GLN A 223 12.85 -7.06 -9.32
N ASN A 224 13.92 -7.85 -9.40
CA ASN A 224 13.91 -9.08 -10.22
C ASN A 224 12.87 -10.09 -9.73
N THR A 225 12.74 -10.25 -8.41
CA THR A 225 11.73 -11.13 -7.80
C THR A 225 10.31 -10.64 -8.12
N LEU A 226 10.05 -9.34 -8.00
CA LEU A 226 8.76 -8.74 -8.35
C LEU A 226 8.46 -8.86 -9.84
N HIS A 227 9.48 -8.74 -10.71
CA HIS A 227 9.33 -8.97 -12.14
C HIS A 227 8.87 -10.41 -12.43
N HIS A 228 9.54 -11.42 -11.88
CA HIS A 228 9.12 -12.82 -12.06
C HIS A 228 7.74 -13.10 -11.46
N TYR A 229 7.44 -12.53 -10.29
CA TYR A 229 6.12 -12.61 -9.68
C TYR A 229 5.03 -12.04 -10.62
N ASN A 230 5.25 -10.84 -11.16
CA ASN A 230 4.32 -10.20 -12.09
C ASN A 230 4.14 -11.02 -13.37
N SER A 231 5.22 -11.49 -13.98
CA SER A 231 5.18 -12.31 -15.19
C SER A 231 4.37 -13.60 -14.97
N HIS A 232 4.55 -14.25 -13.81
CA HIS A 232 3.77 -15.43 -13.43
C HIS A 232 2.29 -15.09 -13.19
N ARG A 233 1.99 -14.00 -12.45
CA ARG A 233 0.61 -13.55 -12.19
C ARG A 233 -0.13 -13.21 -13.48
N ASN A 234 0.51 -12.50 -14.40
CA ASN A 234 -0.06 -12.15 -15.70
C ASN A 234 -0.38 -13.40 -16.51
N SER A 235 0.58 -14.32 -16.65
CA SER A 235 0.40 -15.56 -17.40
C SER A 235 -0.75 -16.40 -16.84
N LYS A 236 -0.79 -16.57 -15.51
CA LYS A 236 -1.85 -17.32 -14.82
C LYS A 236 -3.23 -16.64 -14.97
N THR A 237 -3.27 -15.31 -14.95
CA THR A 237 -4.51 -14.54 -15.12
C THR A 237 -5.07 -14.74 -16.53
N ILE A 238 -4.23 -14.62 -17.56
CA ILE A 238 -4.59 -14.87 -18.96
C ILE A 238 -5.06 -16.32 -19.16
N GLU A 239 -4.34 -17.30 -18.60
CA GLU A 239 -4.72 -18.71 -18.69
C GLU A 239 -6.09 -18.97 -18.05
N ASN A 240 -6.35 -18.41 -16.87
CA ASN A 240 -7.64 -18.52 -16.20
C ASN A 240 -8.76 -17.86 -17.00
N MET A 241 -8.51 -16.72 -17.64
CA MET A 241 -9.47 -16.07 -18.53
C MET A 241 -9.79 -16.95 -19.74
N LYS A 242 -8.77 -17.51 -20.42
CA LYS A 242 -8.96 -18.43 -21.55
C LYS A 242 -9.78 -19.66 -21.16
N LYS A 243 -9.51 -20.24 -19.98
CA LYS A 243 -10.28 -21.37 -19.44
C LYS A 243 -11.76 -21.03 -19.22
N ARG A 244 -12.07 -19.80 -18.80
CA ARG A 244 -13.45 -19.35 -18.55
C ARG A 244 -14.21 -18.97 -19.82
N LEU A 245 -13.53 -18.37 -20.80
CA LEU A 245 -14.13 -17.89 -22.06
C LEU A 245 -14.19 -18.95 -23.15
N GLY A 246 -13.46 -20.07 -22.99
CA GLY A 246 -13.35 -21.15 -23.95
C GLY A 246 -11.98 -21.20 -24.62
N MET A 247 -11.44 -22.41 -24.81
CA MET A 247 -10.14 -22.59 -25.46
C MET A 247 -10.23 -22.17 -26.93
N GLY A 248 -9.50 -21.12 -27.31
CA GLY A 248 -9.46 -20.58 -28.67
C GLY A 248 -9.73 -19.08 -28.75
N VAL A 249 -10.24 -18.46 -27.68
CA VAL A 249 -10.41 -17.01 -27.62
C VAL A 249 -9.05 -16.33 -27.46
N GLU A 250 -8.71 -15.46 -28.42
CA GLU A 250 -7.57 -14.58 -28.32
C GLU A 250 -7.88 -13.46 -27.33
N ILE A 251 -7.05 -13.32 -26.31
CA ILE A 251 -7.19 -12.26 -25.31
C ILE A 251 -6.37 -11.07 -25.80
N VAL A 252 -7.07 -10.02 -26.25
CA VAL A 252 -6.45 -8.76 -26.65
C VAL A 252 -6.46 -7.81 -25.46
N LEU A 253 -5.35 -7.10 -25.25
CA LEU A 253 -5.24 -6.06 -24.23
C LEU A 253 -5.25 -4.69 -24.89
N ASN A 254 -5.91 -3.72 -24.28
CA ASN A 254 -5.82 -2.31 -24.72
C ASN A 254 -4.49 -1.66 -24.26
N SER A 255 -4.29 -0.39 -24.62
CA SER A 255 -3.10 0.39 -24.25
C SER A 255 -2.88 0.55 -22.74
N TYR A 256 -3.89 0.24 -21.92
CA TYR A 256 -3.85 0.30 -20.47
C TYR A 256 -3.73 -1.10 -19.83
N GLY A 257 -3.55 -2.15 -20.63
CA GLY A 257 -3.42 -3.53 -20.16
C GLY A 257 -4.73 -4.17 -19.70
N GLN A 258 -5.88 -3.58 -20.01
CA GLN A 258 -7.19 -4.16 -19.73
C GLN A 258 -7.57 -5.13 -20.84
N THR A 259 -8.19 -6.25 -20.47
CA THR A 259 -8.75 -7.20 -21.43
C THR A 259 -9.89 -6.56 -22.21
N MET A 260 -9.82 -6.66 -23.54
CA MET A 260 -10.89 -6.33 -24.46
C MET A 260 -11.57 -7.65 -24.88
N LEU A 261 -12.90 -7.70 -24.75
CA LEU A 261 -13.74 -8.81 -25.25
C LEU A 261 -14.53 -8.34 -26.46
#